data_AF-A0AAI8MBV4-F1
#
_entry.id   AF-A0AAI8MBV4-F1
#
_cell.length_a   1.000
_cell.length_b   1.000
_cell.length_c   1.000
_cell.angle_alpha   90.00
_cell.angle_beta   90.00
_cell.angle_gamma   90.00
#
_symmetry.space_group_name_H-M   'P 1'
#
loop_
_entity.id
_entity.type
_entity.pdbx_description
1 polymer ?
#
loop_
_entity_poly.entity_id
_entity_poly.type
_entity_poly.pdbx_seq_one_letter_code
_entity_poly.pdbx_strand_id
1 'polypeptide(L)'
;MRKRVEGAADIRDGGPRQPATRVHVDQTAVSGANRVREHLPDEAEELLKGRVQMINLWRPIRGPLRDSPLAMADGTSVAPDDLVASDLIYPNRRGETYSVKYNRTTAGSIFPR
;
A
#
# COMPACT_ATOMS: atom_id res chain seq x y z
N MET A 1 -10.45 3.27 -4.78
CA MET A 1 -10.54 4.12 -3.57
C MET A 1 -12.02 4.22 -3.17
N ARG A 2 -12.44 3.77 -1.99
CA ARG A 2 -13.87 3.79 -1.61
C ARG A 2 -14.25 5.25 -1.28
N LYS A 3 -15.13 5.86 -2.07
CA LYS A 3 -15.67 7.20 -1.83
C LYS A 3 -16.31 7.21 -0.43
N ARG A 4 -15.90 8.14 0.43
CA ARG A 4 -16.60 8.37 1.70
C ARG A 4 -18.03 8.81 1.37
N VAL A 5 -19.00 8.05 1.84
CA VAL A 5 -20.43 8.41 1.77
C VAL A 5 -20.79 9.02 3.11
N GLU A 6 -21.31 10.23 3.08
CA GLU A 6 -21.76 10.92 4.28
C GLU A 6 -22.91 10.13 4.94
N GLY A 7 -22.78 9.82 6.23
CA GLY A 7 -23.74 8.99 6.97
C GLY A 7 -23.56 7.47 6.84
N ALA A 8 -22.65 6.97 6.00
CA ALA A 8 -22.36 5.54 5.95
C ALA A 8 -21.54 5.11 7.17
N ALA A 9 -22.05 4.13 7.91
CA ALA A 9 -21.31 3.49 9.00
C ALA A 9 -19.99 2.92 8.50
N ASP A 10 -18.89 3.18 9.22
CA ASP A 10 -17.61 2.53 8.95
C ASP A 10 -17.81 1.04 9.29
N ILE A 11 -17.79 0.15 8.28
CA ILE A 11 -18.35 -1.21 8.37
C ILE A 11 -17.39 -2.18 9.10
N ARG A 12 -16.88 -1.79 10.26
CA ARG A 12 -16.16 -2.64 11.22
C ARG A 12 -16.54 -2.16 12.62
N ASP A 13 -16.81 -3.09 13.54
CA ASP A 13 -17.18 -2.86 14.95
C ASP A 13 -16.10 -2.17 15.82
N GLY A 14 -15.32 -1.25 15.25
CA GLY A 14 -14.18 -0.63 15.93
C GLY A 14 -13.78 0.68 15.29
N GLY A 15 -14.50 1.75 15.63
CA GLY A 15 -14.12 3.14 15.39
C GLY A 15 -13.79 3.54 13.95
N PRO A 16 -13.53 4.83 13.70
CA PRO A 16 -13.03 5.28 12.41
C PRO A 16 -11.62 4.71 12.16
N ARG A 17 -11.35 4.23 10.94
CA ARG A 17 -10.00 3.80 10.54
C ARG A 17 -8.97 4.90 10.83
N GLN A 18 -7.96 4.55 11.62
CA GLN A 18 -6.83 5.41 11.92
C GLN A 18 -5.76 5.32 10.82
N PRO A 19 -4.90 6.35 10.67
CA PRO A 19 -3.74 6.29 9.78
C PRO A 19 -2.84 5.08 10.08
N ALA A 20 -2.22 4.52 9.04
CA ALA A 20 -1.22 3.48 9.22
C ALA A 20 0.04 4.09 9.87
N THR A 21 0.49 3.49 10.98
CA THR A 21 1.66 3.95 11.76
C THR A 21 2.90 3.09 11.54
N ARG A 22 2.81 2.05 10.71
CA ARG A 22 3.91 1.14 10.38
C ARG A 22 4.27 1.25 8.90
N VAL A 23 5.57 1.17 8.63
CA VAL A 23 6.10 1.11 7.27
C VAL A 23 5.66 -0.19 6.61
N HIS A 24 5.13 -0.08 5.41
CA HIS A 24 4.65 -1.22 4.62
C HIS A 24 4.81 -0.94 3.13
N VAL A 25 4.76 -2.01 2.34
CA VAL A 25 4.59 -1.98 0.89
C VAL A 25 3.25 -2.63 0.57
N ASP A 26 2.40 -1.90 -0.16
CA ASP A 26 1.01 -2.31 -0.43
C ASP A 26 0.88 -3.60 -1.24
N GLN A 27 1.87 -3.91 -2.08
CA GLN A 27 1.88 -5.08 -2.92
C GLN A 27 3.25 -5.75 -2.87
N THR A 28 3.27 -7.05 -2.60
CA THR A 28 4.44 -7.88 -2.88
C THR A 28 4.63 -8.10 -4.38
N ALA A 29 5.74 -8.71 -4.78
CA ALA A 29 5.95 -9.08 -6.19
C ALA A 29 4.82 -10.00 -6.72
N VAL A 30 4.38 -10.96 -5.90
CA VAL A 30 3.28 -11.87 -6.22
C VAL A 30 1.95 -11.12 -6.28
N SER A 31 1.64 -10.32 -5.26
CA SER A 31 0.38 -9.55 -5.22
C SER A 31 0.31 -8.53 -6.36
N GLY A 32 1.43 -7.90 -6.71
CA GLY A 32 1.51 -6.96 -7.83
C GLY A 32 1.18 -7.61 -9.16
N ALA A 33 1.77 -8.77 -9.47
CA ALA A 33 1.45 -9.52 -10.67
C ALA A 33 -0.02 -9.98 -10.70
N ASN A 34 -0.54 -10.42 -9.55
CA ASN A 34 -1.96 -10.80 -9.43
C ASN A 34 -2.90 -9.61 -9.68
N ARG A 35 -2.51 -8.38 -9.32
CA ARG A 35 -3.31 -7.18 -9.63
C ARG A 35 -3.36 -6.87 -11.12
N VAL A 36 -2.29 -7.16 -11.86
CA VAL A 36 -2.33 -7.05 -13.32
C VAL A 36 -3.35 -8.04 -13.89
N ARG A 37 -3.30 -9.31 -13.46
CA ARG A 37 -4.27 -10.34 -13.89
C ARG A 37 -5.71 -10.02 -13.48
N GLU A 38 -5.90 -9.46 -12.30
CA GLU A 38 -7.24 -9.09 -11.79
C GLU A 38 -7.85 -7.93 -12.57
N HIS A 39 -7.05 -6.92 -12.93
CA HIS A 39 -7.57 -5.68 -13.53
C HIS A 39 -7.48 -5.65 -15.06
N LEU A 40 -6.57 -6.41 -15.66
CA LEU A 40 -6.32 -6.44 -17.11
C LEU A 40 -6.22 -7.89 -17.61
N PRO A 41 -7.23 -8.75 -17.37
CA PRO A 41 -7.12 -10.19 -17.59
C PRO A 41 -6.74 -10.59 -19.02
N ASP A 42 -7.25 -9.86 -20.02
CA ASP A 42 -7.04 -10.17 -21.44
C ASP A 42 -5.62 -9.82 -21.93
N GLU A 43 -4.95 -8.87 -21.27
CA GLU A 43 -3.63 -8.36 -21.65
C GLU A 43 -2.51 -8.77 -20.66
N ALA A 44 -2.88 -9.37 -19.53
CA ALA A 44 -1.98 -9.56 -18.40
C ALA A 44 -0.72 -10.34 -18.74
N GLU A 45 -0.84 -11.46 -19.47
CA GLU A 45 0.31 -12.31 -19.78
C GLU A 45 1.30 -11.64 -20.74
N GLU A 46 0.84 -10.72 -21.61
CA GLU A 46 1.75 -9.91 -22.43
C GLU A 46 2.39 -8.78 -21.62
N LEU A 47 1.60 -8.06 -20.81
CA LEU A 47 2.11 -6.97 -19.96
C LEU A 47 3.15 -7.46 -18.95
N LEU A 48 2.95 -8.65 -18.38
CA LEU A 48 3.85 -9.25 -17.39
C LEU A 48 5.16 -9.78 -17.97
N LYS A 49 5.31 -9.83 -19.30
CA LYS A 49 6.63 -10.01 -19.93
C LYS A 49 7.49 -8.75 -19.84
N GLY A 50 6.85 -7.59 -19.66
CA GLY A 50 7.50 -6.29 -19.53
C GLY A 50 7.62 -5.82 -18.08
N ARG A 51 7.81 -4.50 -17.92
CA ARG A 51 7.77 -3.83 -16.62
C ARG A 51 6.40 -3.24 -16.39
N VAL A 52 5.83 -3.52 -15.23
CA VAL A 52 4.60 -2.88 -14.74
C VAL A 52 4.91 -2.04 -13.52
N GLN A 53 4.24 -0.90 -13.40
CA GLN A 53 4.32 -0.04 -12.22
C GLN A 53 2.92 0.15 -11.64
N MET A 54 2.83 0.00 -10.32
CA MET A 54 1.62 0.31 -9.57
C MET A 54 1.85 1.63 -8.83
N ILE A 55 1.11 2.66 -9.23
CA ILE A 55 1.30 4.01 -8.70
C ILE A 55 0.19 4.28 -7.68
N ASN A 56 0.60 4.49 -6.43
CA ASN A 56 -0.28 4.96 -5.37
C ASN A 56 -0.26 6.48 -5.30
N LEU A 57 -1.43 7.10 -5.26
CA LEU A 57 -1.59 8.54 -5.12
C LEU A 57 -2.12 8.86 -3.73
N TRP A 58 -1.40 9.72 -3.02
CA TRP A 58 -1.83 10.23 -1.71
C TRP A 58 -2.05 11.75 -1.78
N ARG A 59 -3.20 12.19 -1.27
CA ARG A 59 -3.58 13.60 -1.23
C ARG A 59 -4.40 13.87 0.04
N PRO A 60 -4.02 14.86 0.88
CA PRO A 60 -4.87 15.31 1.97
C PRO A 60 -6.20 15.85 1.42
N ILE A 61 -7.33 15.45 2.02
CA ILE A 61 -8.64 16.01 1.68
C ILE A 61 -8.82 17.41 2.30
N ARG A 62 -8.25 17.62 3.49
CA ARG A 62 -8.18 18.91 4.20
C ARG A 62 -6.74 19.13 4.67
N GLY A 63 -6.28 20.38 4.64
CA GLY A 63 -4.90 20.73 4.97
C GLY A 63 -4.79 21.99 5.83
N PRO A 64 -3.58 22.26 6.37
CA PRO A 64 -2.37 21.42 6.29
C PRO A 64 -2.47 20.17 7.18
N LEU A 65 -1.85 19.06 6.76
CA LEU A 65 -1.83 17.82 7.55
C LEU A 65 -0.68 17.86 8.55
N ARG A 66 -1.00 18.02 9.84
CA ARG A 66 0.00 18.18 10.92
C ARG A 66 0.15 16.94 11.78
N ASP A 67 -0.95 16.23 12.06
CA ASP A 67 -0.97 15.18 13.08
C ASP A 67 -0.53 13.81 12.54
N SER A 68 -0.58 13.61 11.22
CA SER A 68 -0.24 12.32 10.58
C SER A 68 0.32 12.55 9.16
N PRO A 69 1.49 13.19 9.04
CA PRO A 69 2.11 13.45 7.74
C PRO A 69 2.45 12.14 7.01
N LEU A 70 2.50 12.18 5.68
CA LEU A 70 2.91 11.04 4.87
C LEU A 70 4.42 10.86 5.00
N ALA A 71 4.87 9.67 5.42
CA ALA A 71 6.27 9.27 5.33
C ALA A 71 6.46 8.31 4.15
N MET A 72 7.56 8.47 3.41
CA MET A 72 7.98 7.53 2.37
C MET A 72 9.44 7.14 2.55
N ALA A 73 9.75 5.88 2.24
CA ALA A 73 11.11 5.36 2.19
C ALA A 73 11.56 5.16 0.73
N ASP A 74 12.85 5.34 0.48
CA ASP A 74 13.46 4.92 -0.78
C ASP A 74 13.49 3.39 -0.83
N GLY A 75 12.73 2.80 -1.76
CA GLY A 75 12.65 1.35 -1.91
C GLY A 75 13.99 0.69 -2.24
N THR A 76 14.96 1.42 -2.83
CA THR A 76 16.30 0.89 -3.11
C THR A 76 17.18 0.77 -1.87
N SER A 77 16.78 1.41 -0.75
CA SER A 77 17.48 1.35 0.54
C SER A 77 16.95 0.27 1.49
N VAL A 78 15.86 -0.43 1.12
CA VAL A 78 15.24 -1.49 1.91
C VAL A 78 15.86 -2.83 1.52
N ALA A 79 16.49 -3.52 2.47
CA ALA A 79 17.06 -4.83 2.20
C ALA A 79 15.93 -5.85 1.97
N PRO A 80 16.07 -6.80 1.01
CA PRO A 80 15.06 -7.83 0.78
C PRO A 80 14.72 -8.63 2.05
N ASP A 81 15.70 -8.90 2.91
CA ASP A 81 15.52 -9.65 4.16
C ASP A 81 14.73 -8.89 5.24
N ASP A 82 14.54 -7.57 5.05
CA ASP A 82 13.71 -6.74 5.92
C ASP A 82 12.22 -6.77 5.50
N LEU A 83 11.90 -7.32 4.33
CA LEU A 83 10.53 -7.46 3.84
C LEU A 83 9.89 -8.73 4.40
N VAL A 84 8.82 -8.57 5.19
CA VAL A 84 8.04 -9.68 5.75
C VAL A 84 6.68 -9.72 5.09
N ALA A 85 6.46 -10.74 4.25
CA ALA A 85 5.18 -10.95 3.59
C ALA A 85 4.05 -11.20 4.61
N SER A 86 2.88 -10.66 4.34
CA SER A 86 1.69 -10.83 5.17
C SER A 86 0.45 -10.91 4.28
N ASP A 87 -0.31 -11.98 4.48
CA ASP A 87 -1.54 -12.25 3.74
C ASP A 87 -2.66 -11.28 4.14
N LEU A 88 -3.33 -10.76 3.13
CA LEU A 88 -4.62 -10.07 3.23
C LEU A 88 -5.71 -10.98 2.68
N ILE A 89 -6.32 -11.75 3.57
CA ILE A 89 -7.39 -12.71 3.23
C ILE A 89 -8.73 -11.99 3.25
N TYR A 90 -9.38 -11.93 2.08
CA TYR A 90 -10.77 -11.50 1.90
C TYR A 90 -11.61 -12.67 1.41
N PRO A 91 -12.97 -12.63 1.57
CA PRO A 91 -13.83 -13.73 1.13
C PRO A 91 -13.65 -14.13 -0.34
N ASN A 92 -13.32 -13.18 -1.21
CA ASN A 92 -13.23 -13.36 -2.65
C ASN A 92 -11.81 -13.24 -3.22
N ARG A 93 -10.80 -12.91 -2.41
CA ARG A 93 -9.42 -12.74 -2.89
C ARG A 93 -8.39 -12.88 -1.78
N ARG A 94 -7.18 -13.27 -2.16
CA ARG A 94 -5.99 -13.20 -1.31
C ARG A 94 -5.05 -12.16 -1.92
N GLY A 95 -4.77 -11.11 -1.16
CA GLY A 95 -3.69 -10.17 -1.46
C GLY A 95 -2.51 -10.40 -0.53
N GLU A 96 -1.39 -9.75 -0.79
CA GLU A 96 -0.21 -9.83 0.08
C GLU A 96 0.48 -8.46 0.14
N THR A 97 0.89 -8.08 1.34
CA THR A 97 1.66 -6.84 1.63
C THR A 97 3.01 -7.20 2.24
N TYR A 98 3.99 -6.29 2.17
CA TYR A 98 5.17 -6.38 3.02
C TYR A 98 5.03 -5.48 4.24
N SER A 99 5.26 -6.04 5.43
CA SER A 99 5.74 -5.27 6.58
C SER A 99 7.24 -5.10 6.48
N VAL A 100 7.78 -3.97 6.94
CA VAL A 100 9.23 -3.70 6.87
C VAL A 100 9.84 -3.74 8.27
N LYS A 101 10.88 -4.57 8.47
CA LYS A 101 11.67 -4.58 9.70
C LYS A 101 12.42 -3.26 9.87
N TYR A 102 12.70 -2.89 11.12
CA TYR A 102 13.55 -1.73 11.37
C TYR A 102 14.98 -2.01 10.90
N ASN A 103 15.51 -1.11 10.07
CA ASN A 103 16.90 -1.09 9.68
C ASN A 103 17.40 0.36 9.63
N ARG A 104 18.58 0.63 10.17
CA ARG A 104 19.20 1.97 10.21
C ARG A 104 19.57 2.51 8.84
N THR A 105 19.74 1.64 7.84
CA THR A 105 20.12 2.05 6.48
C THR A 105 18.93 2.44 5.61
N THR A 106 17.69 2.20 6.07
CA THR A 106 16.50 2.60 5.32
C THR A 106 16.38 4.11 5.29
N ALA A 107 16.52 4.70 4.10
CA ALA A 107 16.42 6.13 3.87
C ALA A 107 14.96 6.53 3.72
N GLY A 108 14.51 7.55 4.48
CA GLY A 108 13.12 8.01 4.44
C GLY A 108 12.95 9.51 4.62
N SER A 109 11.76 10.01 4.26
CA SER A 109 11.39 11.42 4.34
C SER A 109 9.90 11.59 4.68
N ILE A 110 9.53 12.75 5.24
CA ILE A 110 8.18 13.09 5.70
C ILE A 110 7.62 14.26 4.87
N PHE A 111 6.33 14.22 4.55
CA PHE A 111 5.59 15.17 3.71
C PHE A 111 4.24 15.56 4.33
N PRO A 112 3.77 16.81 4.13
CA PRO A 112 4.52 17.95 3.57
C PRO A 112 5.57 18.45 4.57
N ARG A 113 6.72 18.94 4.07
CA ARG A 113 7.62 19.76 4.90
C ARG A 113 7.00 21.12 5.18
#